data_AF-A0A6P6MMZ8-F1
#
_entry.id   AF-A0A6P6MMZ8-F1
#
_cell.length_a   1.000
_cell.length_b   1.000
_cell.length_c   1.000
_cell.angle_alpha   90.00
_cell.angle_beta   90.00
_cell.angle_gamma   90.00
#
_symmetry.space_group_name_H-M   'P 1'
#
loop_
_entity.id
_entity.type
_entity.pdbx_description
1 polymer ?
#
loop_
_entity_poly.entity_id
_entity_poly.type
_entity_poly.pdbx_seq_one_letter_code
_entity_poly.pdbx_strand_id
1 'polypeptide(L)'
;MMKSVIAASKEAFYVWQDRVDKKLTALEINQVSKTRKEGRERVFHIDESPSGTSDGTLNFAKAFTATTDLIFCITASDRMLIVGCGSGLLQRYSLSNISLLQKYSLTSRRYQLSLNCNSSRLTIIDIMGMLTFMDVETRASSGDAKGGSTAGDPSAFERKDVWDMKWANDNPDLFSVI
;
A
#
# COMPACT_ATOMS: atom_id res chain seq x y z
N MET A 1 4.68 -14.23 12.04
CA MET A 1 3.99 -13.35 11.08
C MET A 1 3.86 -11.99 11.73
N MET A 2 4.34 -10.92 11.10
CA MET A 2 4.22 -9.55 11.62
C MET A 2 2.77 -9.09 11.40
N LYS A 3 2.09 -8.67 12.46
CA LYS A 3 0.73 -8.12 12.35
C LYS A 3 0.85 -6.61 12.19
N SER A 4 0.14 -6.06 11.22
CA SER A 4 0.10 -4.62 10.97
C SER A 4 -1.35 -4.12 11.05
N VAL A 5 -1.56 -2.96 11.65
CA VAL A 5 -2.81 -2.20 11.59
C VAL A 5 -2.50 -0.89 10.89
N ILE A 6 -3.31 -0.55 9.88
CA ILE A 6 -3.12 0.65 9.06
C ILE A 6 -4.43 1.45 9.11
N ALA A 7 -4.31 2.74 9.35
CA ALA A 7 -5.41 3.70 9.28
C ALA A 7 -4.95 4.92 8.48
N ALA A 8 -5.88 5.61 7.84
CA ALA A 8 -5.57 6.84 7.10
C ALA A 8 -6.59 7.94 7.40
N SER A 9 -6.11 9.18 7.48
CA SER A 9 -6.89 10.39 7.32
C SER A 9 -6.80 10.86 5.85
N LYS A 10 -7.21 12.11 5.57
CA LYS A 10 -7.03 12.70 4.25
C LYS A 10 -5.59 13.16 4.01
N GLU A 11 -4.81 13.41 5.05
CA GLU A 11 -3.49 14.03 4.99
C GLU A 11 -2.36 13.06 5.33
N ALA A 12 -2.65 12.01 6.09
CA ALA A 12 -1.65 11.11 6.63
C ALA A 12 -2.15 9.68 6.77
N PHE A 13 -1.22 8.74 6.88
CA PHE A 13 -1.53 7.38 7.30
C PHE A 13 -0.72 6.99 8.54
N TYR A 14 -1.35 6.21 9.39
CA TYR A 14 -0.80 5.65 10.61
C TYR A 14 -0.59 4.15 10.40
N VAL A 15 0.54 3.66 10.92
CA VAL A 15 0.88 2.24 10.92
C VAL A 15 1.27 1.82 12.33
N TRP A 16 0.61 0.78 12.82
CA TRP A 16 1.01 0.03 14.01
C TRP A 16 1.52 -1.35 13.60
N GLN A 17 2.63 -1.80 14.15
CA GLN A 17 3.20 -3.12 13.89
C GLN A 17 3.52 -3.87 15.18
N ASP A 18 3.03 -5.10 15.25
CA ASP A 18 3.39 -6.02 16.30
C ASP A 18 4.80 -6.58 16.04
N ARG A 19 5.78 -5.96 16.66
CA ARG A 19 7.14 -6.52 16.75
C ARG A 19 7.12 -7.58 17.84
N VAL A 20 7.09 -8.86 17.43
CA VAL A 20 7.27 -9.99 18.35
C VAL A 20 8.70 -9.97 18.85
N ASP A 21 8.89 -9.55 20.09
CA ASP A 21 10.20 -9.61 20.74
C ASP A 21 10.57 -11.08 20.93
N LYS A 22 11.68 -11.53 20.31
CA LYS A 22 12.30 -12.82 20.64
C LYS A 22 12.56 -12.84 22.15
N LYS A 23 12.11 -13.90 22.84
CA LYS A 23 12.14 -14.07 24.31
C LYS A 23 13.24 -13.25 24.99
N LEU A 24 12.85 -12.15 25.62
CA LEU A 24 13.72 -11.32 26.44
C LEU A 24 13.86 -11.94 27.83
N THR A 25 15.07 -11.89 28.38
CA THR A 25 15.35 -12.25 29.77
C THR A 25 14.79 -11.19 30.72
N ALA A 26 14.51 -11.59 31.98
CA ALA A 26 13.81 -10.75 32.96
C ALA A 26 14.45 -9.36 33.22
N LEU A 27 15.75 -9.22 32.95
CA LEU A 27 16.50 -7.97 33.10
C LEU A 27 16.23 -6.97 31.96
N GLU A 28 15.86 -7.43 30.77
CA GLU A 28 15.59 -6.57 29.61
C GLU A 28 14.18 -5.95 29.67
N ILE A 29 13.27 -6.52 30.45
CA ILE A 29 11.85 -6.11 30.54
C ILE A 29 11.67 -4.66 31.04
N ASN A 30 12.51 -4.19 31.97
CA ASN A 30 12.40 -2.85 32.56
C ASN A 30 12.93 -1.73 31.64
N GLN A 31 13.94 -1.99 30.81
CA GLN A 31 14.42 -1.03 29.80
C GLN A 31 13.54 -1.04 28.53
N VAL A 32 12.98 -2.21 28.19
CA VAL A 32 12.16 -2.42 26.99
C VAL A 32 10.76 -1.80 27.09
N SER A 33 10.26 -1.52 28.29
CA SER A 33 8.90 -0.97 28.48
C SER A 33 8.69 0.44 27.88
N LYS A 34 9.74 1.29 27.88
CA LYS A 34 9.70 2.62 27.23
C LYS A 34 9.99 2.55 25.73
N THR A 35 10.95 1.72 25.31
CA THR A 35 11.33 1.54 23.90
C THR A 35 10.36 0.64 23.12
N ARG A 36 9.48 -0.13 23.77
CA ARG A 36 8.43 -0.95 23.11
C ARG A 36 7.39 -0.13 22.37
N LYS A 37 7.08 1.08 22.85
CA LYS A 37 6.12 1.98 22.20
C LYS A 37 6.78 2.72 21.03
N GLU A 38 8.02 3.16 21.23
CA GLU A 38 8.81 3.88 20.24
C GLU A 38 9.24 2.92 19.10
N GLY A 39 8.59 3.02 17.95
CA GLY A 39 8.91 2.23 16.74
C GLY A 39 7.88 1.17 16.35
N ARG A 40 6.89 0.87 17.20
CA ARG A 40 5.69 0.09 16.79
C ARG A 40 4.70 0.96 16.04
N GLU A 41 4.59 2.22 16.43
CA GLU A 41 3.66 3.19 15.90
C GLU A 41 4.40 4.21 15.06
N ARG A 42 3.84 4.53 13.89
CA ARG A 42 4.38 5.55 12.98
C ARG A 42 3.23 6.30 12.31
N VAL A 43 3.46 7.59 12.06
CA VAL A 43 2.55 8.46 11.31
C VAL A 43 3.35 9.09 10.18
N PHE A 44 2.83 8.99 8.96
CA PHE A 44 3.44 9.56 7.77
C PHE A 44 2.46 10.50 7.11
N HIS A 45 2.88 11.75 6.91
CA HIS A 45 2.13 12.68 6.07
C HIS A 45 2.31 12.30 4.59
N ILE A 46 1.28 12.50 3.76
CA ILE A 46 1.28 12.00 2.38
C ILE A 46 2.38 12.63 1.48
N ASP A 47 2.79 13.85 1.84
CA ASP A 47 3.86 14.58 1.15
C ASP A 47 5.26 14.14 1.58
N GLU A 48 5.38 13.31 2.62
CA GLU A 48 6.67 12.76 3.06
C GLU A 48 7.13 11.60 2.18
N SER A 49 8.44 11.44 2.06
CA SER A 49 9.07 10.32 1.34
C SER A 49 9.94 9.52 2.30
N PRO A 50 9.35 8.61 3.11
CA PRO A 50 10.09 7.85 4.10
C PRO A 50 11.09 6.89 3.45
N SER A 51 12.33 6.90 3.96
CA SER A 51 13.42 6.02 3.50
C SER A 51 13.45 4.66 4.21
N GLY A 52 12.67 4.49 5.28
CA GLY A 52 12.63 3.29 6.11
C GLY A 52 13.80 3.14 7.11
N THR A 53 14.67 4.16 7.24
CA THR A 53 15.87 4.14 8.10
C THR A 53 15.72 4.93 9.40
N SER A 54 14.74 5.84 9.50
CA SER A 54 14.48 6.61 10.71
C SER A 54 13.08 6.34 11.26
N ASP A 55 13.01 5.59 12.36
CA ASP A 55 11.84 5.63 13.25
C ASP A 55 11.93 6.99 13.98
N GLY A 56 11.50 8.06 13.32
CA GLY A 56 11.39 9.38 13.92
C GLY A 56 10.45 9.34 15.12
N THR A 57 10.58 10.32 16.02
CA THR A 57 9.63 10.48 17.13
C THR A 57 8.20 10.59 16.62
N LEU A 58 7.30 9.82 17.22
CA LEU A 58 5.87 9.86 16.94
C LEU A 58 5.34 11.29 17.06
N ASN A 59 4.94 11.87 15.94
CA ASN A 59 4.41 13.22 15.88
C ASN A 59 3.09 13.26 15.11
N PHE A 60 1.99 13.14 15.87
CA PHE A 60 0.63 13.21 15.31
C PHE A 60 0.28 14.60 14.77
N ALA A 61 0.98 15.68 15.16
CA ALA A 61 0.69 17.02 14.64
C ALA A 61 0.84 17.08 13.12
N LYS A 62 1.75 16.26 12.56
CA LYS A 62 1.95 16.14 11.12
C LYS A 62 0.69 15.68 10.38
N ALA A 63 -0.17 14.89 11.01
CA ALA A 63 -1.41 14.41 10.40
C ALA A 63 -2.45 15.52 10.17
N PHE A 64 -2.22 16.71 10.72
CA PHE A 64 -3.09 17.87 10.57
C PHE A 64 -2.50 18.96 9.67
N THR A 65 -1.30 18.73 9.12
CA THR A 65 -0.72 19.62 8.12
C THR A 65 -1.60 19.58 6.86
N ALA A 66 -1.96 20.74 6.32
CA ALA A 66 -2.75 20.78 5.10
C ALA A 66 -1.94 20.27 3.90
N THR A 67 -2.58 19.52 3.02
CA THR A 67 -2.02 19.07 1.74
C THR A 67 -2.97 19.42 0.60
N THR A 68 -2.41 19.59 -0.60
CA THR A 68 -3.19 19.78 -1.83
C THR A 68 -3.58 18.44 -2.48
N ASP A 69 -2.98 17.33 -2.04
CA ASP A 69 -3.21 16.00 -2.60
C ASP A 69 -3.64 14.99 -1.53
N LEU A 70 -4.94 14.98 -1.25
CA LEU A 70 -5.52 14.17 -0.18
C LEU A 70 -5.48 12.67 -0.51
N ILE A 71 -5.37 11.83 0.53
CA ILE A 71 -5.58 10.39 0.46
C ILE A 71 -7.06 10.11 0.20
N PHE A 72 -7.34 9.29 -0.80
CA PHE A 72 -8.69 8.86 -1.19
C PHE A 72 -8.94 7.39 -0.90
N CYS A 73 -7.92 6.55 -1.08
CA CYS A 73 -8.05 5.11 -0.91
C CYS A 73 -6.72 4.50 -0.48
N ILE A 74 -6.80 3.42 0.29
CA ILE A 74 -5.64 2.63 0.70
C ILE A 74 -5.93 1.15 0.51
N THR A 75 -4.90 0.35 0.23
CA THR A 75 -4.95 -1.11 0.31
C THR A 75 -3.61 -1.63 0.76
N ALA A 76 -3.59 -2.78 1.43
CA ALA A 76 -2.36 -3.39 1.90
C ALA A 76 -2.40 -4.91 1.78
N SER A 77 -1.21 -5.49 1.68
CA SER A 77 -0.97 -6.92 1.89
C SER A 77 0.00 -7.11 3.05
N ASP A 78 0.56 -8.30 3.23
CA ASP A 78 1.64 -8.55 4.20
C ASP A 78 2.99 -7.96 3.76
N ARG A 79 3.12 -7.55 2.49
CA ARG A 79 4.37 -7.05 1.87
C ARG A 79 4.37 -5.57 1.58
N MET A 80 3.22 -5.00 1.22
CA MET A 80 3.15 -3.62 0.73
C MET A 80 1.91 -2.88 1.21
N LEU A 81 2.02 -1.57 1.28
CA LEU A 81 0.93 -0.62 1.43
C LEU A 81 0.87 0.24 0.16
N ILE A 82 -0.32 0.39 -0.40
CA ILE A 82 -0.58 1.28 -1.53
C ILE A 82 -1.53 2.37 -1.06
N VAL A 83 -1.14 3.62 -1.28
CA VAL A 83 -1.92 4.81 -0.96
C VAL A 83 -2.24 5.55 -2.24
N GLY A 84 -3.54 5.73 -2.52
CA GLY A 84 -4.03 6.48 -3.66
C GLY A 84 -4.49 7.88 -3.27
N CYS A 85 -3.97 8.88 -3.98
CA CYS A 85 -4.21 10.29 -3.73
C CYS A 85 -5.15 10.89 -4.79
N GLY A 86 -5.82 11.99 -4.44
CA GLY A 86 -6.85 12.65 -5.24
C GLY A 86 -6.37 13.23 -6.57
N SER A 87 -5.07 13.50 -6.70
CA SER A 87 -4.38 13.92 -7.92
C SER A 87 -4.25 12.82 -8.98
N GLY A 88 -4.51 11.56 -8.63
CA GLY A 88 -4.17 10.41 -9.46
C GLY A 88 -2.78 9.85 -9.16
N LEU A 89 -2.12 10.24 -8.07
CA LEU A 89 -0.89 9.59 -7.59
C LEU A 89 -1.21 8.28 -6.85
N LEU A 90 -0.46 7.21 -7.11
CA LEU A 90 -0.33 6.03 -6.24
C LEU A 90 1.06 6.02 -5.63
N GLN A 91 1.14 5.81 -4.32
CA GLN A 91 2.39 5.62 -3.60
C GLN A 91 2.45 4.20 -3.07
N ARG A 92 3.50 3.45 -3.44
CA ARG A 92 3.75 2.09 -2.97
C ARG A 92 4.84 2.09 -1.92
N TYR A 93 4.49 1.66 -0.71
CA TYR A 93 5.42 1.51 0.42
C TYR A 93 5.70 0.04 0.69
N SER A 94 6.94 -0.25 1.09
CA SER A 94 7.29 -1.53 1.71
C SER A 94 6.63 -1.64 3.08
N LEU A 95 5.89 -2.70 3.37
CA LEU A 95 5.25 -2.82 4.69
C LEU A 95 6.27 -3.11 5.80
N SER A 96 7.45 -3.67 5.50
CA SER A 96 8.44 -4.04 6.53
C SER A 96 8.97 -2.83 7.31
N ASN A 97 9.28 -1.75 6.60
CA ASN A 97 9.91 -0.55 7.14
C ASN A 97 9.21 0.75 6.74
N ILE A 98 8.13 0.67 5.96
CA ILE A 98 7.37 1.81 5.43
C ILE A 98 8.24 2.72 4.54
N SER A 99 9.26 2.17 3.88
CA SER A 99 9.99 2.91 2.86
C SER A 99 9.13 3.11 1.62
N LEU A 100 9.07 4.33 1.08
CA LEU A 100 8.45 4.59 -0.20
C LEU A 100 9.30 3.94 -1.32
N LEU A 101 8.69 3.01 -2.06
CA LEU A 101 9.38 2.27 -3.12
C LEU A 101 9.15 2.90 -4.50
N GLN A 102 7.90 3.19 -4.84
CA GLN A 102 7.49 3.61 -6.18
C GLN A 102 6.32 4.59 -6.11
N LYS A 103 6.25 5.48 -7.11
CA LYS A 103 5.10 6.35 -7.36
C LYS A 103 4.58 6.09 -8.78
N TYR A 104 3.26 6.00 -8.94
CA TYR A 104 2.61 5.87 -10.25
C TYR A 104 1.63 7.01 -10.46
N SER A 105 1.65 7.61 -11.64
CA SER A 105 0.68 8.64 -12.03
C SER A 105 -0.38 8.02 -12.94
N LEU A 106 -1.65 8.14 -12.58
CA LEU A 106 -2.77 7.74 -13.42
C LEU A 106 -3.62 8.95 -13.79
N THR A 107 -4.39 8.78 -14.87
CA THR A 107 -5.19 9.84 -15.49
C THR A 107 -6.50 10.12 -14.76
N SER A 108 -7.00 9.17 -13.98
CA SER A 108 -8.32 9.24 -13.33
C SER A 108 -8.23 9.12 -11.82
N ARG A 109 -9.21 9.74 -11.14
CA ARG A 109 -9.35 9.68 -9.68
C ARG A 109 -9.96 8.33 -9.30
N ARG A 110 -9.39 7.70 -8.27
CA ARG A 110 -9.78 6.36 -7.80
C ARG A 110 -10.61 6.47 -6.53
N TYR A 111 -11.58 5.58 -6.38
CA TYR A 111 -12.28 5.42 -5.12
C TYR A 111 -12.01 4.05 -4.47
N GLN A 112 -11.57 3.06 -5.23
CA GLN A 112 -11.30 1.73 -4.70
C GLN A 112 -10.01 1.11 -5.27
N LEU A 113 -9.27 0.47 -4.37
CA LEU A 113 -8.05 -0.27 -4.65
C LEU A 113 -8.14 -1.64 -4.01
N SER A 114 -7.63 -2.68 -4.68
CA SER A 114 -7.57 -4.02 -4.11
C SER A 114 -6.43 -4.85 -4.67
N LEU A 115 -5.61 -5.42 -3.80
CA LEU A 115 -4.54 -6.35 -4.19
C LEU A 115 -5.09 -7.77 -4.30
N ASN A 116 -4.60 -8.52 -5.28
CA ASN A 116 -4.86 -9.94 -5.37
C ASN A 116 -4.11 -10.74 -4.28
N CYS A 117 -4.45 -12.02 -4.12
CA CYS A 117 -4.00 -12.84 -2.99
C CYS A 117 -2.48 -13.03 -2.88
N ASN A 118 -1.73 -12.83 -3.97
CA ASN A 118 -0.27 -12.90 -3.99
C ASN A 118 0.43 -11.53 -4.09
N SER A 119 -0.33 -10.42 -4.05
CA SER A 119 0.17 -9.05 -4.19
C SER A 119 0.87 -8.70 -5.51
N SER A 120 0.65 -9.48 -6.58
CA SER A 120 1.27 -9.21 -7.88
C SER A 120 0.50 -8.19 -8.70
N ARG A 121 -0.84 -8.13 -8.54
CA ARG A 121 -1.74 -7.24 -9.28
C ARG A 121 -2.57 -6.38 -8.36
N LEU A 122 -2.78 -5.13 -8.79
CA LEU A 122 -3.68 -4.17 -8.19
C LEU A 122 -4.86 -3.93 -9.11
N THR A 123 -6.06 -4.06 -8.57
CA THR A 123 -7.25 -3.50 -9.19
C THR A 123 -7.45 -2.06 -8.78
N ILE A 124 -7.82 -1.26 -9.77
CA ILE A 124 -8.20 0.13 -9.60
C ILE A 124 -9.62 0.29 -10.14
N ILE A 125 -10.53 0.83 -9.32
CA ILE A 125 -11.83 1.32 -9.80
C ILE A 125 -11.84 2.83 -9.63
N ASP A 126 -12.11 3.51 -10.75
CA ASP A 126 -12.13 4.96 -10.81
C ASP A 126 -13.53 5.55 -10.60
N ILE A 127 -13.62 6.86 -10.42
CA ILE A 127 -14.91 7.56 -10.19
C ILE A 127 -15.92 7.40 -11.34
N MET A 128 -15.48 6.95 -12.52
CA MET A 128 -16.34 6.69 -13.68
C MET A 128 -16.82 5.23 -13.72
N GLY A 129 -16.49 4.41 -12.72
CA GLY A 129 -16.82 2.99 -12.68
C GLY A 129 -15.97 2.15 -13.63
N MET A 130 -14.81 2.66 -14.05
CA MET A 130 -13.86 1.92 -14.88
C MET A 130 -12.92 1.12 -13.99
N LEU A 131 -13.02 -0.21 -14.10
CA LEU A 131 -12.10 -1.16 -13.48
C LEU A 131 -10.92 -1.43 -14.42
N THR A 132 -9.71 -1.31 -13.89
CA THR A 132 -8.44 -1.63 -14.58
C THR A 132 -7.51 -2.45 -13.69
N PHE A 133 -6.57 -3.17 -14.29
CA PHE A 133 -5.50 -3.87 -13.59
C PHE A 133 -4.14 -3.24 -13.83
N MET A 134 -3.30 -3.27 -12.79
CA MET A 134 -1.91 -2.84 -12.84
C MET A 134 -1.03 -3.91 -12.19
N ASP A 135 0.03 -4.32 -12.87
CA ASP A 135 1.08 -5.15 -12.28
C ASP A 135 1.91 -4.30 -11.32
N VAL A 136 2.02 -4.75 -10.07
CA VAL A 136 2.73 -4.02 -9.01
C VAL A 136 4.07 -4.66 -8.69
N GLU A 137 4.24 -5.96 -8.94
CA GLU A 137 5.55 -6.60 -8.95
C GLU A 137 6.16 -6.53 -10.35
N THR A 138 7.07 -5.59 -10.57
CA THR A 138 8.00 -5.69 -11.69
C THR A 138 8.91 -6.89 -11.42
N ARG A 139 8.64 -8.02 -12.09
CA ARG A 139 9.69 -9.00 -12.36
C ARG A 139 10.86 -8.19 -12.91
N ALA A 140 12.03 -8.29 -12.28
CA ALA A 140 13.25 -7.68 -12.78
C ALA A 140 13.32 -7.99 -14.28
N SER A 141 13.18 -6.96 -15.10
CA SER A 141 13.23 -7.11 -16.55
C SER A 141 14.63 -7.60 -16.88
N SER A 142 14.81 -8.91 -16.99
CA SER A 142 15.81 -9.47 -17.89
C SER A 142 15.50 -8.83 -19.23
N GLY A 143 16.39 -7.94 -19.66
CA GLY A 143 16.15 -7.07 -20.81
C GLY A 143 15.75 -7.88 -22.03
N ASP A 144 14.51 -7.69 -22.47
CA ASP A 144 14.07 -7.91 -23.84
C ASP A 144 12.67 -7.29 -23.97
N ALA A 145 12.65 -5.96 -24.06
CA ALA A 145 11.49 -5.26 -24.58
C ALA A 145 11.46 -5.43 -26.11
N LYS A 146 10.95 -6.56 -26.57
CA LYS A 146 10.43 -6.72 -27.93
C LYS A 146 9.08 -7.43 -27.89
N GLY A 147 8.13 -6.84 -28.61
CA GLY A 147 6.72 -7.14 -28.55
C GLY A 147 6.36 -8.62 -28.73
N GLY A 148 5.32 -9.00 -28.02
CA GLY A 148 4.70 -10.32 -28.11
C GLY A 148 3.41 -10.32 -27.34
N SER A 149 2.35 -9.75 -27.93
CA SER A 149 0.97 -10.03 -27.55
C SER A 149 0.75 -11.53 -27.64
N THR A 150 0.90 -12.19 -26.50
CA THR A 150 0.53 -13.58 -26.26
C THR A 150 -0.81 -13.54 -25.53
N ALA A 151 -1.75 -14.37 -25.98
CA ALA A 151 -3.13 -14.38 -25.51
C ALA A 151 -3.21 -14.37 -23.96
N GLY A 152 -3.84 -13.32 -23.41
CA GLY A 152 -4.07 -13.16 -21.97
C GLY A 152 -3.15 -12.19 -21.24
N ASP A 153 -2.63 -11.15 -21.89
CA ASP A 153 -1.92 -10.04 -21.22
C ASP A 153 -2.90 -9.22 -20.35
N PRO A 154 -2.84 -9.31 -19.00
CA PRO A 154 -3.77 -8.64 -18.10
C PRO A 154 -3.57 -7.13 -18.02
N SER A 155 -2.53 -6.58 -18.67
CA SER A 155 -2.25 -5.15 -18.66
C SER A 155 -3.27 -4.29 -19.43
N ALA A 156 -4.13 -4.91 -20.24
CA ALA A 156 -5.20 -4.24 -20.98
C ALA A 156 -6.62 -4.63 -20.52
N PHE A 157 -6.77 -5.23 -19.34
CA PHE A 157 -8.11 -5.48 -18.80
C PHE A 157 -8.77 -4.15 -18.40
N GLU A 158 -9.86 -3.83 -19.08
CA GLU A 158 -10.74 -2.72 -18.75
C GLU A 158 -12.19 -3.22 -18.71
N ARG A 159 -12.93 -2.83 -17.67
CA ARG A 159 -14.37 -3.07 -17.57
C ARG A 159 -15.07 -1.81 -17.09
N LYS A 160 -16.12 -1.41 -17.80
CA LYS A 160 -16.97 -0.26 -17.44
C LYS A 160 -18.13 -0.70 -16.56
N ASP A 161 -18.77 0.28 -15.94
CA ASP A 161 -19.97 0.10 -15.10
C ASP A 161 -19.73 -0.88 -13.94
N VAL A 162 -18.58 -0.74 -13.27
CA VAL A 162 -18.22 -1.53 -12.10
C VAL A 162 -18.37 -0.72 -10.82
N TRP A 163 -19.14 -1.26 -9.88
CA TRP A 163 -19.34 -0.66 -8.55
C TRP A 163 -18.46 -1.28 -7.48
N ASP A 164 -18.16 -2.58 -7.58
CA ASP A 164 -17.31 -3.28 -6.63
C ASP A 164 -16.65 -4.50 -7.29
N MET A 165 -15.56 -4.98 -6.69
CA MET A 165 -14.92 -6.22 -7.09
C MET A 165 -14.28 -6.93 -5.91
N LYS A 166 -14.16 -8.26 -6.03
CA LYS A 166 -13.47 -9.08 -5.03
C LYS A 166 -12.54 -10.10 -5.68
N TRP A 167 -11.27 -10.08 -5.27
CA TRP A 167 -10.31 -11.12 -5.62
C TRP A 167 -10.63 -12.41 -4.89
N ALA A 168 -10.42 -13.55 -5.54
CA ALA A 168 -10.36 -14.82 -4.87
C ALA A 168 -9.14 -14.86 -3.91
N ASN A 169 -9.29 -15.55 -2.79
CA ASN A 169 -8.24 -15.63 -1.78
C ASN A 169 -7.22 -16.75 -2.08
N ASP A 170 -7.56 -17.68 -2.98
CA ASP A 170 -6.84 -18.91 -3.27
C ASP A 170 -6.28 -18.96 -4.71
N ASN A 171 -6.77 -18.10 -5.61
CA ASN A 171 -6.32 -18.03 -6.99
C ASN A 171 -6.09 -16.56 -7.43
N PRO A 172 -4.86 -16.16 -7.80
CA PRO A 172 -4.53 -14.78 -8.13
C PRO A 172 -5.11 -14.28 -9.45
N ASP A 173 -5.69 -15.16 -10.27
CA ASP A 173 -6.29 -14.85 -11.56
C ASP A 173 -7.83 -14.81 -11.51
N LEU A 174 -8.46 -15.16 -10.38
CA LEU A 174 -9.92 -15.19 -10.24
C LEU A 174 -10.42 -13.99 -9.42
N PHE A 175 -11.50 -13.39 -9.91
CA PHE A 175 -12.21 -12.29 -9.24
C PHE A 175 -13.69 -12.30 -9.62
N SER A 176 -14.51 -11.64 -8.80
CA SER A 176 -15.89 -11.30 -9.10
C SER A 176 -16.06 -9.79 -9.18
N VAL A 177 -17.03 -9.34 -9.97
CA VAL A 177 -17.39 -7.93 -10.18
C VAL A 177 -18.90 -7.77 -10.01
N ILE A 178 -19.31 -6.65 -9.43
CA ILE A 178 -20.71 -6.24 -9.27
C ILE A 178 -20.94 -4.95 -10.04
#